data_AF-A0A067EJ95-F1
#
_entry.id   AF-A0A067EJ95-F1
#
_cell.length_a   1.000
_cell.length_b   1.000
_cell.length_c   1.000
_cell.angle_alpha   90.00
_cell.angle_beta   90.00
_cell.angle_gamma   90.00
#
_symmetry.space_group_name_H-M   'P 1'
#
loop_
_entity.id
_entity.type
_entity.pdbx_description
1 polymer ?
#
loop_
_entity_poly.entity_id
_entity_poly.type
_entity_poly.pdbx_seq_one_letter_code
_entity_poly.pdbx_strand_id
1 'polypeptide(L)'
;CFYLARSYSLAGKRTEAYALYCRARSHAENALKDFQRMANSDQMMIEELKTLCKECRSNSCIEHAKGIMVEEKASENLSNKISTVSISGTGKKVDKFLLEKLDVYESAVGDSNVKGAARIEAFPPAFQSIARNPIVLDLAYNFIDFPSLENRMKKDRKGFISRLWR
;
A
#
# COMPACT_ATOMS: atom_id res chain seq x y z
N CYS A 1 4.75 -6.04 -9.01
CA CYS A 1 3.86 -4.88 -8.73
C CYS A 1 2.80 -4.66 -9.80
N PHE A 2 3.16 -4.57 -11.08
CA PHE A 2 2.23 -4.21 -12.17
C PHE A 2 0.97 -5.11 -12.26
N TYR A 3 1.13 -6.43 -12.38
CA TYR A 3 -0.03 -7.32 -12.51
C TYR A 3 -0.91 -7.36 -11.24
N LEU A 4 -0.31 -7.21 -10.06
CA LEU A 4 -1.06 -7.08 -8.82
C LEU A 4 -1.90 -5.79 -8.80
N ALA A 5 -1.35 -4.67 -9.29
CA ALA A 5 -2.08 -3.43 -9.48
C ALA A 5 -3.29 -3.62 -10.41
N ARG A 6 -3.11 -4.40 -11.49
CA ARG A 6 -4.19 -4.75 -12.43
C ARG A 6 -5.29 -5.57 -11.76
N SER A 7 -4.94 -6.56 -10.95
CA SER A 7 -5.93 -7.33 -10.16
C SER A 7 -6.70 -6.45 -9.19
N TYR A 8 -6.03 -5.52 -8.51
CA TYR A 8 -6.68 -4.60 -7.55
C TYR A 8 -7.57 -3.57 -8.24
N SER A 9 -7.16 -3.08 -9.42
CA SER A 9 -7.99 -2.21 -10.26
C SER A 9 -9.30 -2.90 -10.64
N LEU A 10 -9.24 -4.16 -11.06
CA LEU A 10 -10.41 -4.99 -11.37
C LEU A 10 -11.30 -5.24 -10.15
N ALA A 11 -10.69 -5.40 -8.97
CA ALA A 11 -11.40 -5.56 -7.70
C ALA A 11 -11.98 -4.24 -7.14
N GLY A 12 -11.84 -3.10 -7.85
CA GLY A 12 -12.34 -1.80 -7.39
C GLY A 12 -11.49 -1.14 -6.29
N LYS A 13 -10.33 -1.72 -5.96
CA LYS A 13 -9.38 -1.22 -4.96
C LYS A 13 -8.48 -0.13 -5.56
N ARG A 14 -9.05 1.05 -5.77
CA ARG A 14 -8.45 2.12 -6.60
C ARG A 14 -7.22 2.75 -5.96
N THR A 15 -7.23 2.99 -4.66
CA THR A 15 -6.10 3.60 -3.93
C THR A 15 -4.90 2.65 -3.90
N GLU A 16 -5.12 1.36 -3.63
CA GLU A 16 -4.07 0.35 -3.64
C GLU A 16 -3.55 0.08 -5.05
N ALA A 17 -4.43 0.02 -6.06
CA ALA A 17 -4.03 -0.11 -7.45
C ALA A 17 -3.14 1.07 -7.90
N TYR A 18 -3.54 2.30 -7.57
CA TYR A 18 -2.75 3.50 -7.83
C TYR A 18 -1.34 3.41 -7.22
N ALA A 19 -1.25 3.11 -5.92
CA ALA A 19 0.03 3.00 -5.23
C ALA A 19 0.94 1.93 -5.84
N LEU A 20 0.36 0.78 -6.22
CA LEU A 20 1.10 -0.31 -6.86
C LEU A 20 1.59 0.04 -8.27
N TYR A 21 0.82 0.81 -9.06
CA TYR A 21 1.28 1.31 -10.36
C TYR A 21 2.43 2.33 -10.20
N CYS A 22 2.34 3.24 -9.22
CA CYS A 22 3.44 4.17 -8.91
C CYS A 22 4.72 3.43 -8.49
N ARG A 23 4.59 2.40 -7.65
CA ARG A 23 5.73 1.56 -7.25
C ARG A 23 6.31 0.76 -8.43
N ALA A 24 5.46 0.17 -9.27
CA ALA A 24 5.90 -0.54 -10.47
C ALA A 24 6.68 0.38 -11.41
N ARG A 25 6.20 1.62 -11.61
CA ARG A 25 6.88 2.65 -12.39
C ARG A 25 8.25 3.00 -11.82
N SER A 26 8.37 3.23 -10.51
CA SER A 26 9.66 3.54 -9.88
C SER A 26 10.69 2.42 -10.09
N HIS A 27 10.28 1.16 -9.94
CA HIS A 27 11.15 0.02 -10.23
C HIS A 27 11.56 -0.04 -11.71
N ALA A 28 10.61 0.18 -12.64
CA ALA A 28 10.90 0.19 -14.07
C ALA A 28 11.83 1.34 -14.48
N GLU A 29 11.64 2.54 -13.93
CA GLU A 29 12.51 3.70 -14.18
C GLU A 29 13.93 3.50 -13.64
N ASN A 30 14.07 2.87 -12.46
CA ASN A 30 15.39 2.55 -11.91
C ASN A 30 16.11 1.50 -12.78
N ALA A 31 15.41 0.41 -13.13
CA ALA A 31 15.96 -0.60 -14.03
C ALA A 31 16.38 0.02 -15.38
N LEU A 32 15.55 0.89 -15.97
CA LEU A 32 15.86 1.58 -17.22
C LEU A 32 17.17 2.39 -17.12
N LYS A 33 17.37 3.13 -16.03
CA LYS A 33 18.60 3.90 -15.80
C LYS A 33 19.83 3.00 -15.70
N ASP A 34 19.70 1.84 -15.04
CA ASP A 34 20.79 0.90 -14.90
C ASP A 34 21.14 0.25 -16.25
N PHE A 35 20.14 -0.19 -17.01
CA PHE A 35 20.35 -0.73 -18.37
C PHE A 35 21.00 0.30 -19.29
N GLN A 36 20.60 1.57 -19.24
CA GLN A 36 21.21 2.62 -20.08
C GLN A 36 22.69 2.90 -19.75
N ARG A 37 23.15 2.54 -18.54
CA ARG A 37 24.55 2.70 -18.13
C ARG A 37 25.43 1.52 -18.54
N MET A 38 24.84 0.40 -18.95
CA MET A 38 25.57 -0.80 -19.35
C MET A 38 25.99 -0.71 -20.82
N ALA A 39 27.25 -1.04 -21.11
CA ALA A 39 27.81 -0.99 -22.46
C ALA A 39 27.17 -1.98 -23.45
N ASN A 40 26.66 -3.11 -22.94
CA ASN A 40 25.98 -4.16 -23.72
C ASN A 40 24.51 -4.25 -23.30
N SER A 41 23.77 -3.15 -23.43
CA SER A 41 22.37 -3.12 -23.04
C SER A 41 21.48 -3.71 -24.15
N ASP A 42 20.56 -4.58 -23.73
CA ASP A 42 19.58 -5.16 -24.65
C ASP A 42 18.55 -4.10 -25.02
N GLN A 43 18.57 -3.71 -26.29
CA GLN A 43 17.67 -2.69 -26.84
C GLN A 43 16.18 -3.10 -26.69
N MET A 44 15.89 -4.40 -26.76
CA MET A 44 14.52 -4.92 -26.58
C MET A 44 14.03 -4.69 -25.16
N MET A 45 14.85 -5.05 -24.17
CA MET A 45 14.54 -4.83 -22.75
C MET A 45 14.36 -3.34 -22.43
N ILE A 46 15.16 -2.46 -23.05
CA ILE A 46 15.00 -1.00 -22.89
C ILE A 46 13.63 -0.54 -23.40
N GLU A 47 13.19 -1.01 -24.57
CA GLU A 47 11.89 -0.63 -25.13
C GLU A 47 10.71 -1.22 -24.34
N GLU A 48 10.83 -2.45 -23.83
CA GLU A 48 9.85 -3.04 -22.92
C GLU A 48 9.73 -2.25 -21.61
N LEU A 49 10.86 -1.84 -21.01
CA LEU A 49 10.87 -1.01 -19.80
C LEU A 49 10.25 0.37 -20.04
N LYS A 50 10.51 1.00 -21.19
CA LYS A 50 9.85 2.27 -21.56
C LYS A 50 8.35 2.08 -21.71
N THR A 51 7.93 0.98 -22.32
CA THR A 51 6.50 0.65 -22.49
C THR A 51 5.84 0.44 -21.14
N LEU A 52 6.46 -0.35 -20.26
CA LEU A 52 5.98 -0.58 -18.89
C LEU A 52 5.86 0.73 -18.10
N CYS A 53 6.83 1.65 -18.22
CA CYS A 53 6.75 2.97 -17.59
C CYS A 53 5.52 3.76 -18.06
N LYS A 54 5.26 3.78 -19.37
CA LYS A 54 4.10 4.45 -19.97
C LYS A 54 2.78 3.82 -19.51
N GLU A 55 2.70 2.50 -19.49
CA GLU A 55 1.51 1.77 -19.02
C GLU A 55 1.24 2.05 -17.54
N CYS A 56 2.27 1.99 -16.68
CA CYS A 56 2.11 2.31 -15.27
C CYS A 56 1.61 3.75 -15.07
N ARG A 57 2.15 4.71 -15.82
CA ARG A 57 1.71 6.11 -15.75
C ARG A 57 0.25 6.24 -16.19
N SER A 58 -0.10 5.70 -17.35
CA SER A 58 -1.48 5.74 -17.88
C SER A 58 -2.47 5.14 -16.88
N ASN A 59 -2.20 3.93 -16.42
CA ASN A 59 -3.07 3.23 -15.48
C ASN A 59 -3.17 3.96 -14.13
N SER A 60 -2.07 4.53 -13.62
CA SER A 60 -2.13 5.34 -12.40
C SER A 60 -3.07 6.55 -12.54
N CYS A 61 -3.02 7.27 -13.67
CA CYS A 61 -3.91 8.40 -13.92
C CYS A 61 -5.38 7.95 -14.01
N ILE A 62 -5.63 6.83 -14.69
CA ILE A 62 -6.97 6.26 -14.82
C ILE A 62 -7.55 5.88 -13.46
N GLU A 63 -6.79 5.16 -12.63
CA GLU A 63 -7.28 4.73 -11.31
C GLU A 63 -7.47 5.91 -10.35
N HIS A 64 -6.62 6.93 -10.44
CA HIS A 64 -6.79 8.18 -9.69
C HIS A 64 -8.08 8.91 -10.09
N ALA A 65 -8.30 9.11 -11.40
CA ALA A 65 -9.51 9.76 -11.91
C ALA A 65 -10.77 8.99 -11.51
N LYS A 66 -10.76 7.66 -11.67
CA LYS A 66 -11.89 6.84 -11.22
C LYS A 66 -12.09 6.87 -9.69
N GLY A 67 -11.02 7.03 -8.92
CA GLY A 67 -11.09 7.20 -7.46
C GLY A 67 -11.86 8.47 -7.10
N ILE A 68 -11.49 9.60 -7.69
CA ILE A 68 -12.18 10.89 -7.49
C ILE A 68 -13.65 10.78 -7.88
N MET A 69 -13.96 10.16 -9.03
CA MET A 69 -15.36 9.98 -9.47
C MET A 69 -16.20 9.15 -8.48
N VAL A 70 -15.59 8.19 -7.77
CA VAL A 70 -16.30 7.39 -6.77
C VAL A 70 -16.54 8.20 -5.50
N GLU A 71 -15.57 9.00 -5.07
CA GLU A 71 -15.67 9.88 -3.92
C GLU A 71 -16.69 11.00 -4.13
N GLU A 72 -16.69 11.64 -5.31
CA GLU A 72 -17.64 12.69 -5.69
C GLU A 72 -19.09 12.15 -5.67
N LYS A 73 -19.33 10.99 -6.29
CA LYS A 73 -20.63 10.31 -6.22
C LYS A 73 -21.04 9.96 -4.79
N ALA A 74 -20.10 9.57 -3.93
CA ALA A 74 -20.41 9.29 -2.52
C ALA A 74 -20.85 10.58 -1.79
N SER A 75 -20.19 11.70 -2.06
CA SER A 75 -20.54 13.02 -1.51
C SER A 75 -21.91 13.51 -1.99
N GLU A 76 -22.20 13.40 -3.29
CA GLU A 76 -23.52 13.75 -3.85
C GLU A 76 -24.64 12.91 -3.24
N ASN A 77 -24.42 11.59 -3.10
CA ASN A 77 -25.39 10.69 -2.46
C ASN A 77 -25.61 11.05 -0.99
N LEU A 78 -24.55 11.44 -0.27
CA LEU A 78 -24.66 11.90 1.11
C LEU A 78 -25.45 13.21 1.19
N SER A 79 -25.12 14.18 0.34
CA SER A 79 -25.81 15.48 0.24
C SER A 79 -27.31 15.30 -0.04
N ASN A 80 -27.65 14.48 -1.02
CA ASN A 80 -29.05 14.16 -1.37
C ASN A 80 -29.80 13.46 -0.23
N LYS A 81 -29.13 12.57 0.51
CA LYS A 81 -29.73 11.93 1.68
C LYS A 81 -29.98 12.95 2.80
N ILE A 82 -29.02 13.84 3.06
CA ILE A 82 -29.15 14.88 4.08
C ILE A 82 -30.24 15.89 3.71
N SER A 83 -30.36 16.29 2.44
CA SER A 83 -31.41 17.21 1.99
C SER A 83 -32.82 16.63 2.15
N THR A 84 -32.95 15.31 2.21
CA THR A 84 -34.23 14.62 2.45
C THR A 84 -34.51 14.43 3.96
N VAL A 85 -33.51 14.62 4.83
CA VAL A 85 -33.70 14.59 6.28
C VAL A 85 -34.28 15.94 6.72
N SER A 86 -35.61 16.03 6.73
CA SER A 86 -36.28 17.10 7.46
C SER A 86 -36.17 16.83 8.96
N ILE A 87 -35.71 17.83 9.72
CA ILE A 87 -35.79 17.84 11.19
C ILE A 87 -37.25 18.17 11.57
N SER A 88 -38.18 17.36 11.08
CA SER A 88 -39.55 17.31 11.58
C SER A 88 -39.68 15.98 12.29
N GLY A 89 -39.98 16.02 13.59
CA GLY A 89 -39.91 14.90 14.53
C GLY A 89 -40.90 13.76 14.30
N THR A 90 -41.00 13.24 13.08
CA THR A 90 -41.92 12.17 12.68
C THR A 90 -41.24 11.08 11.83
N GLY A 91 -39.92 10.94 11.93
CA GLY A 91 -39.17 9.86 11.26
C GLY A 91 -39.33 8.52 11.96
N LYS A 92 -39.81 7.49 11.23
CA LYS A 92 -39.70 6.07 11.64
C LYS A 92 -38.29 5.80 12.16
N LYS A 93 -38.19 5.28 13.39
CA LYS A 93 -36.92 4.89 14.02
C LYS A 93 -36.14 4.00 13.05
N VAL A 94 -35.03 4.51 12.53
CA VAL A 94 -34.05 3.68 11.85
C VAL A 94 -33.52 2.71 12.90
N ASP A 95 -33.71 1.41 12.69
CA ASP A 95 -33.19 0.38 13.60
C ASP A 95 -31.66 0.45 13.60
N LYS A 96 -31.12 0.91 14.73
CA LYS A 96 -29.69 0.90 15.06
C LYS A 96 -29.19 -0.52 15.24
N PHE A 97 -27.92 -0.77 14.95
CA PHE A 97 -27.27 -2.06 15.19
C PHE A 97 -27.14 -2.35 16.69
N LEU A 98 -27.02 -3.62 17.08
CA LEU A 98 -26.89 -4.02 18.49
C LEU A 98 -25.67 -3.37 19.17
N LEU A 99 -24.55 -3.24 18.44
CA LEU A 99 -23.35 -2.56 18.93
C LEU A 99 -23.59 -1.09 19.31
N GLU A 100 -24.60 -0.44 18.73
CA GLU A 100 -24.94 0.96 19.02
C GLU A 100 -25.90 1.11 20.21
N LYS A 101 -26.37 -0.01 20.78
CA LYS A 101 -27.32 -0.05 21.91
C LYS A 101 -26.89 -1.03 23.01
N LEU A 102 -25.59 -1.21 23.25
CA LEU A 102 -25.08 -2.14 24.27
C LEU A 102 -25.61 -1.85 25.69
N ASP A 103 -26.00 -0.60 25.95
CA ASP A 103 -26.56 -0.15 27.23
C ASP A 103 -28.04 -0.55 27.43
N VAL A 104 -28.71 -1.06 26.39
CA VAL A 104 -30.13 -1.44 26.40
C VAL A 104 -30.25 -2.92 26.10
N TYR A 105 -30.74 -3.69 27.07
CA TYR A 105 -31.02 -5.12 26.86
C TYR A 105 -32.18 -5.31 25.88
N GLU A 106 -31.92 -5.99 24.76
CA GLU A 106 -32.92 -6.38 23.77
C GLU A 106 -32.93 -7.93 23.68
N SER A 107 -34.11 -8.55 23.80
CA SER A 107 -34.25 -10.01 23.78
C SER A 107 -33.85 -10.56 22.41
N ALA A 108 -33.00 -11.61 22.40
CA ALA A 108 -32.53 -12.26 21.17
C ALA A 108 -33.65 -12.87 20.31
N VAL A 109 -34.84 -13.05 20.88
CA VAL A 109 -36.03 -13.60 20.22
C VAL A 109 -36.93 -12.50 19.63
N GLY A 110 -36.62 -11.22 19.90
CA GLY A 110 -37.44 -10.07 19.53
C GLY A 110 -38.83 -10.09 20.16
N ASP A 111 -39.65 -9.09 19.84
CA ASP A 111 -41.10 -9.18 20.04
C ASP A 111 -41.67 -10.24 19.08
N SER A 112 -42.75 -10.93 19.48
CA SER A 112 -43.37 -12.03 18.72
C SER A 112 -43.79 -11.67 17.28
N ASN A 113 -43.76 -10.38 16.92
CA ASN A 113 -44.12 -9.84 15.61
C ASN A 113 -42.92 -9.48 14.71
N VAL A 114 -41.67 -9.58 15.18
CA VAL A 114 -40.48 -9.19 14.41
C VAL A 114 -39.90 -10.41 13.68
N LYS A 115 -40.30 -10.62 12.42
CA LYS A 115 -39.75 -11.64 11.52
C LYS A 115 -38.51 -11.16 10.76
N GLY A 116 -37.48 -10.68 11.47
CA GLY A 116 -36.25 -10.17 10.87
C GLY A 116 -34.99 -10.74 11.52
N ALA A 117 -33.94 -11.00 10.73
CA ALA A 117 -32.64 -11.40 11.27
C ALA A 117 -32.04 -10.27 12.13
N ALA A 118 -31.47 -10.62 13.28
CA ALA A 118 -30.85 -9.66 14.19
C ALA A 118 -29.69 -8.93 13.51
N ARG A 119 -29.74 -7.58 13.53
CA ARG A 119 -28.70 -6.72 12.94
C ARG A 119 -27.63 -6.42 14.00
N ILE A 120 -26.68 -7.34 14.14
CA ILE A 120 -25.61 -7.26 15.16
C ILE A 120 -24.65 -6.10 14.87
N GLU A 121 -24.10 -6.07 13.65
CA GLU A 121 -23.12 -5.10 13.20
C GLU A 121 -23.28 -4.85 11.69
N ALA A 122 -22.79 -3.71 11.19
CA ALA A 122 -22.73 -3.44 9.77
C ALA A 122 -21.76 -4.42 9.07
N PHE A 123 -22.24 -5.10 8.03
CA PHE A 123 -21.41 -5.98 7.22
C PHE A 123 -21.28 -5.45 5.78
N PRO A 124 -20.05 -5.36 5.21
CA PRO A 124 -18.76 -5.67 5.85
C PRO A 124 -18.37 -4.62 6.91
N PRO A 125 -17.63 -5.04 7.96
CA PRO A 125 -17.17 -4.11 9.00
C PRO A 125 -16.21 -3.05 8.43
N ALA A 126 -16.16 -1.88 9.07
CA ALA A 126 -15.28 -0.80 8.67
C ALA A 126 -13.80 -1.15 8.88
N PHE A 127 -12.91 -0.65 8.01
CA PHE A 127 -11.48 -0.83 8.19
C PHE A 127 -11.00 -0.12 9.46
N GLN A 128 -10.35 -0.88 10.35
CA GLN A 128 -9.72 -0.35 11.55
C GLN A 128 -8.22 -0.68 11.53
N SER A 129 -7.39 0.25 12.01
CA SER A 129 -5.97 0.01 12.21
C SER A 129 -5.79 -0.98 13.36
N ILE A 130 -5.34 -2.19 13.05
CA ILE A 130 -4.98 -3.18 14.08
C ILE A 130 -3.50 -3.02 14.37
N ALA A 131 -3.14 -2.77 15.63
CA ALA A 131 -1.76 -2.82 16.08
C ALA A 131 -1.21 -4.24 15.83
N ARG A 132 -0.29 -4.38 14.87
CA ARG A 132 0.49 -5.59 14.66
C ARG A 132 1.68 -5.61 15.61
N ASN A 133 2.24 -6.80 15.86
CA ASN A 133 3.44 -6.97 16.67
C ASN A 133 4.53 -5.95 16.25
N PRO A 134 5.26 -5.37 17.22
CA PRO A 134 6.29 -4.38 16.91
C PRO A 134 7.34 -4.98 15.97
N ILE A 135 7.77 -4.18 15.00
CA ILE A 135 8.86 -4.57 14.11
C ILE A 135 10.15 -4.54 14.92
N VAL A 136 10.74 -5.70 15.17
CA VAL A 136 12.06 -5.83 15.82
C VAL A 136 13.10 -6.05 14.72
N LEU A 137 14.07 -5.14 14.63
CA LEU A 137 15.18 -5.21 13.69
C LEU A 137 16.44 -5.67 14.43
N ASP A 138 17.09 -6.73 13.94
CA ASP A 138 18.38 -7.16 14.45
C ASP A 138 19.50 -6.28 13.89
N LEU A 139 19.83 -5.23 14.64
CA LEU A 139 20.92 -4.31 14.28
C LEU A 139 22.31 -4.91 14.54
N ALA A 140 22.42 -5.95 15.38
CA ALA A 140 23.71 -6.54 15.74
C ALA A 140 24.39 -7.18 14.53
N TYR A 141 23.61 -7.71 13.59
CA TYR A 141 24.11 -8.24 12.33
C TYR A 141 24.92 -7.22 11.51
N ASN A 142 24.57 -5.93 11.58
CA ASN A 142 25.29 -4.87 10.85
C ASN A 142 26.68 -4.57 11.42
N PHE A 143 27.00 -5.06 12.61
CA PHE A 143 28.28 -4.83 13.29
C PHE A 143 29.20 -6.06 13.21
N ILE A 144 28.86 -7.04 12.37
CA ILE A 144 29.76 -8.17 12.08
C ILE A 144 30.80 -7.69 11.06
N ASP A 145 31.93 -7.20 11.58
CA ASP A 145 33.09 -6.81 10.79
C ASP A 145 34.25 -7.79 10.95
N PHE A 146 35.10 -7.89 9.92
CA PHE A 146 36.33 -8.66 10.01
C PHE A 146 37.33 -7.98 10.96
N PRO A 147 38.04 -8.75 11.82
CA PRO A 147 39.08 -8.18 12.66
C PRO A 147 40.24 -7.66 11.80
N SER A 148 40.91 -6.60 12.28
CA SER A 148 42.09 -6.06 11.60
C SER A 148 43.17 -7.15 11.43
N LEU A 149 43.65 -7.30 10.19
CA LEU A 149 44.70 -8.25 9.83
C LEU A 149 46.10 -7.62 9.82
N GLU A 150 46.25 -6.35 10.16
CA GLU A 150 47.52 -5.61 10.08
C GLU A 150 48.67 -6.29 10.84
N ASN A 151 48.37 -6.86 12.02
CA ASN A 151 49.35 -7.58 12.84
C ASN A 151 49.76 -8.95 12.26
N ARG A 152 48.99 -9.47 11.30
CA ARG A 152 49.26 -10.74 10.60
C ARG A 152 49.90 -10.52 9.23
N MET A 153 49.93 -9.28 8.73
CA MET A 153 50.59 -8.94 7.48
C MET A 153 52.11 -8.91 7.68
N LYS A 154 52.87 -9.50 6.74
CA LYS A 154 54.33 -9.39 6.73
C LYS A 154 54.69 -7.91 6.55
N LYS A 155 55.34 -7.31 7.54
CA LYS A 155 55.87 -5.95 7.43
C LYS A 155 56.88 -5.93 6.28
N ASP A 156 56.60 -5.12 5.28
CA ASP A 156 57.48 -4.93 4.14
C ASP A 156 58.76 -4.23 4.63
N ARG A 157 59.83 -5.01 4.86
CA ARG A 157 61.15 -4.47 5.16
C ARG A 157 61.66 -3.79 3.90
N LYS A 158 61.28 -2.53 3.68
CA LYS A 158 61.97 -1.64 2.74
C LYS A 158 63.38 -1.41 3.27
N GLY A 159 64.28 -2.34 2.94
CA GLY A 159 65.70 -2.21 3.18
C GLY A 159 66.27 -1.03 2.40
N PHE A 160 67.25 -0.34 2.98
CA PHE A 160 67.92 0.84 2.45
C PHE A 160 68.58 0.66 1.06
N ILE A 161 68.61 -0.55 0.51
CA ILE A 161 69.25 -0.91 -0.77
C ILE A 161 68.34 -0.61 -1.98
N SER A 162 67.03 -0.44 -1.80
CA SER A 162 66.10 -0.19 -2.91
C SER A 162 66.21 1.21 -3.54
N ARG A 163 67.10 2.07 -3.02
CA ARG A 163 67.35 3.43 -3.56
C ARG A 163 68.58 3.52 -4.45
N LEU A 164 69.37 2.45 -4.58
CA LEU A 164 70.58 2.45 -5.41
C LEU A 164 70.33 2.02 -6.86
N TRP A 165 69.11 1.60 -7.18
CA TRP A 165 68.68 1.26 -8.54
C TRP A 165 67.48 2.13 -8.91
N ARG A 166 67.78 3.35 -9.36
CA ARG A 166 66.86 4.17 -10.17
C ARG A 166 67.65 4.78 -11.31
#